data_AF-A0A961BJC6-F1
#
_entry.id   AF-A0A961BJC6-F1
#
_cell.length_a   1.000
_cell.length_b   1.000
_cell.length_c   1.000
_cell.angle_alpha   90.00
_cell.angle_beta   90.00
_cell.angle_gamma   90.00
#
_symmetry.space_group_name_H-M   'P 1'
#
loop_
_entity.id
_entity.type
_entity.pdbx_description
1 polymer ?
#
loop_
_entity_poly.entity_id
_entity_poly.type
_entity_poly.pdbx_seq_one_letter_code
_entity_poly.pdbx_strand_id
1 'polypeptide(L)'
;MIPRLLLLILFVVALLVVAALWEKCRERSLRRWAGRRPGANLHWGFVPEEHPGLPVGELIHGIIGQPPMGYASALQLAGPTGDLWFVEYRTTPPGRKSDRWFTLLALPCADETSAQECLTHLQTSRPAQLPRLVGNWVCLRLEGLMSVRLLESHLGI
;
A
#
# COMPACT_ATOMS: atom_id res chain seq x y z
N MET A 1 -0.56 37.60 -26.30
CA MET A 1 -1.19 36.58 -25.42
C MET A 1 -0.73 35.15 -25.74
N ILE A 2 -0.56 34.80 -27.02
CA ILE A 2 -0.09 33.48 -27.50
C ILE A 2 1.24 32.97 -26.86
N PRO A 3 2.32 33.77 -26.67
CA PRO A 3 3.57 33.24 -26.13
C PRO A 3 3.49 32.86 -24.64
N ARG A 4 2.64 33.54 -23.85
CA ARG A 4 2.42 33.20 -22.43
C ARG A 4 1.64 31.89 -22.28
N LEU A 5 0.67 31.66 -23.16
CA LEU A 5 -0.11 30.42 -23.18
C LEU A 5 0.78 29.23 -23.59
N LEU A 6 1.61 29.39 -24.62
CA LEU A 6 2.58 28.37 -25.05
C LEU A 6 3.56 28.00 -23.93
N LEU A 7 4.08 29.00 -23.22
CA LEU A 7 5.02 28.77 -22.12
C LEU A 7 4.34 28.03 -20.95
N LEU A 8 3.09 28.38 -20.62
CA LEU A 8 2.30 27.66 -19.63
C LEU A 8 2.08 26.19 -20.02
N ILE A 9 1.70 25.94 -21.28
CA ILE A 9 1.50 24.57 -21.79
C ILE A 9 2.80 23.77 -21.68
N LEU A 10 3.91 24.34 -22.14
CA LEU A 10 5.23 23.68 -22.06
C LEU A 10 5.60 23.33 -20.61
N PHE A 11 5.35 24.25 -19.68
CA PHE A 11 5.60 24.03 -18.25
C PHE A 11 4.74 22.89 -17.70
N VAL A 12 3.45 22.85 -18.01
CA VAL A 12 2.55 21.76 -17.59
C VAL A 12 3.01 20.42 -18.16
N VAL A 13 3.37 20.37 -19.45
CA VAL A 13 3.89 19.14 -20.09
C VAL A 13 5.18 18.68 -19.41
N ALA A 14 6.11 19.59 -19.11
CA ALA A 14 7.35 19.25 -18.41
C ALA A 14 7.07 18.64 -17.02
N LEU A 15 6.13 19.21 -16.26
CA LEU A 15 5.73 18.66 -14.95
C LEU A 15 5.13 17.25 -15.09
N LEU A 16 4.28 17.01 -16.08
CA LEU A 16 3.69 15.69 -16.33
C LEU A 16 4.76 14.65 -16.70
N VAL A 17 5.75 15.04 -17.51
CA VAL A 17 6.88 14.15 -17.86
C VAL A 17 7.71 13.81 -16.63
N VAL A 18 8.02 14.79 -15.78
CA VAL A 18 8.75 14.55 -14.52
C VAL A 18 7.98 13.59 -13.62
N ALA A 19 6.67 13.79 -13.46
CA ALA A 19 5.83 12.90 -12.66
C ALA A 19 5.81 11.47 -13.22
N ALA A 20 5.67 11.30 -14.54
CA ALA A 20 5.69 9.99 -15.19
C ALA A 20 7.05 9.29 -15.04
N LEU A 21 8.15 10.02 -15.17
CA LEU A 21 9.50 9.49 -14.94
C LEU A 21 9.69 9.04 -13.49
N TRP A 22 9.18 9.82 -12.53
CA TRP A 22 9.25 9.46 -11.12
C TRP A 22 8.50 8.17 -10.82
N GLU A 23 7.29 8.03 -11.36
CA GLU A 23 6.49 6.80 -11.20
C GLU A 23 7.16 5.58 -11.84
N LYS A 24 7.76 5.76 -13.03
CA LYS A 24 8.56 4.70 -13.69
C LYS A 24 9.82 4.33 -12.91
N CYS A 25 10.44 5.28 -12.21
CA CYS A 25 11.58 4.99 -11.33
C CYS A 25 11.13 4.22 -10.08
N ARG A 26 9.99 4.60 -9.49
CA ARG A 26 9.37 3.90 -8.36
C ARG A 26 9.03 2.45 -8.71
N GLU A 27 8.35 2.24 -9.84
CA GLU A 27 8.03 0.91 -10.39
C GLU A 27 9.29 0.06 -10.53
N ARG A 28 10.33 0.59 -11.20
CA ARG A 28 11.60 -0.13 -11.42
C ARG A 28 12.30 -0.48 -10.11
N SER A 29 12.29 0.42 -9.14
CA SER A 29 12.90 0.19 -7.83
C SER A 29 12.19 -0.95 -7.09
N LEU A 30 10.85 -0.93 -7.05
CA LEU A 30 10.05 -1.97 -6.42
C LEU A 30 10.16 -3.31 -7.15
N ARG A 31 10.13 -3.33 -8.49
CA ARG A 31 10.35 -4.57 -9.27
C ARG A 31 11.72 -5.18 -8.99
N ARG A 32 12.77 -4.37 -8.96
CA ARG A 32 14.14 -4.85 -8.62
C ARG A 32 14.22 -5.37 -7.20
N TRP A 33 13.54 -4.73 -6.26
CA TRP A 33 13.48 -5.19 -4.88
C TRP A 33 12.76 -6.54 -4.79
N ALA A 34 11.59 -6.69 -5.44
CA ALA A 34 10.83 -7.92 -5.47
C ALA A 34 11.60 -9.06 -6.15
N GLY A 35 12.24 -8.79 -7.30
CA GLY A 35 13.03 -9.79 -8.03
C GLY A 35 14.25 -10.32 -7.27
N ARG A 36 14.69 -9.66 -6.19
CA ARG A 36 15.75 -10.15 -5.30
C ARG A 36 15.22 -11.01 -4.14
N ARG A 37 13.91 -11.18 -4.02
CA ARG A 37 13.25 -11.84 -2.89
C ARG A 37 12.40 -13.01 -3.39
N PRO A 38 12.75 -14.26 -3.03
CA PRO A 38 11.92 -15.40 -3.33
C PRO A 38 10.50 -15.21 -2.77
N GLY A 39 9.48 -15.51 -3.58
CA GLY A 39 8.07 -15.39 -3.18
C GLY A 39 7.52 -13.96 -3.15
N ALA A 40 8.30 -12.95 -3.55
CA ALA A 40 7.79 -11.58 -3.68
C ALA A 40 7.25 -11.32 -5.10
N ASN A 41 5.97 -10.94 -5.20
CA ASN A 41 5.32 -10.57 -6.47
C ASN A 41 4.81 -9.14 -6.42
N LEU A 42 5.20 -8.32 -7.40
CA LEU A 42 4.70 -6.95 -7.55
C LEU A 42 3.59 -6.91 -8.60
N HIS A 43 2.42 -6.42 -8.19
CA HIS A 43 1.25 -6.16 -9.00
C HIS A 43 1.15 -4.67 -9.27
N TRP A 44 1.59 -4.23 -10.45
CA TRP A 44 1.52 -2.82 -10.86
C TRP A 44 0.24 -2.59 -11.65
N GLY A 45 -0.64 -1.69 -11.21
CA GLY A 45 -2.03 -1.65 -11.68
C GLY A 45 -2.86 -2.73 -10.99
N PHE A 46 -2.81 -2.79 -9.65
CA PHE A 46 -3.49 -3.81 -8.86
C PHE A 46 -5.01 -3.71 -8.99
N VAL A 47 -5.64 -4.85 -9.25
CA VAL A 47 -7.09 -5.03 -9.38
C VAL A 47 -7.54 -6.08 -8.34
N PRO A 48 -8.29 -5.70 -7.29
CA PRO A 48 -8.70 -6.62 -6.23
C PRO A 48 -9.37 -7.91 -6.72
N GLU A 49 -10.16 -7.82 -7.78
CA GLU A 49 -10.94 -8.91 -8.35
C GLU A 49 -10.06 -10.02 -8.93
N GLU A 50 -8.82 -9.72 -9.31
CA GLU A 50 -7.81 -10.69 -9.76
C GLU A 50 -7.19 -11.47 -8.58
N HIS A 51 -7.49 -11.06 -7.34
CA HIS A 51 -6.93 -11.60 -6.10
C HIS A 51 -8.03 -11.97 -5.09
N PRO A 52 -8.91 -12.94 -5.41
CA PRO A 52 -10.07 -13.27 -4.57
C PRO A 52 -9.71 -13.78 -3.16
N GLY A 53 -8.47 -14.22 -2.94
CA GLY A 53 -7.98 -14.62 -1.62
C GLY A 53 -7.68 -13.45 -0.67
N LEU A 54 -7.69 -12.20 -1.16
CA LEU A 54 -7.44 -11.00 -0.37
C LEU A 54 -8.71 -10.12 -0.33
N PRO A 55 -9.47 -10.09 0.78
CA PRO A 55 -10.69 -9.29 0.92
C PRO A 55 -10.38 -7.80 1.16
N VAL A 56 -9.54 -7.19 0.33
CA VAL A 56 -8.92 -5.87 0.57
C VAL A 56 -9.93 -4.75 0.81
N GLY A 57 -11.08 -4.77 0.13
CA GLY A 57 -12.14 -3.77 0.34
C GLY A 57 -12.71 -3.81 1.76
N GLU A 58 -12.98 -5.02 2.27
CA GLU A 58 -13.47 -5.24 3.64
C GLU A 58 -12.41 -4.89 4.67
N LEU A 59 -11.15 -5.28 4.42
CA LEU A 59 -10.03 -4.94 5.30
C LEU A 59 -9.90 -3.41 5.45
N ILE A 60 -9.88 -2.67 4.33
CA ILE A 60 -9.79 -1.21 4.33
C ILE A 60 -11.00 -0.58 5.03
N HIS A 61 -12.21 -1.09 4.77
CA HIS A 61 -13.41 -0.62 5.45
C HIS A 61 -13.33 -0.85 6.96
N GLY A 62 -12.84 -2.01 7.41
CA GLY A 62 -12.67 -2.31 8.83
C GLY A 62 -11.65 -1.41 9.54
N ILE A 63 -10.60 -0.97 8.86
CA ILE A 63 -9.58 -0.10 9.47
C ILE A 63 -9.92 1.39 9.43
N ILE A 64 -10.60 1.87 8.38
CA ILE A 64 -10.86 3.30 8.16
C ILE A 64 -12.33 3.69 8.33
N GLY A 65 -13.24 2.73 8.23
CA GLY A 65 -14.70 2.96 8.23
C GLY A 65 -15.23 3.48 6.89
N GLN A 66 -14.40 3.49 5.84
CA GLN A 66 -14.79 3.92 4.49
C GLN A 66 -14.21 2.98 3.44
N PRO A 67 -14.93 2.75 2.33
CA PRO A 67 -14.39 1.99 1.22
C PRO A 67 -13.23 2.75 0.56
N PRO A 68 -12.30 2.03 -0.08
CA PRO A 68 -11.29 2.65 -0.94
C PRO A 68 -11.93 3.26 -2.18
N MET A 69 -11.41 4.40 -2.61
CA MET A 69 -11.80 5.12 -3.83
C MET A 69 -10.98 4.67 -5.05
N GLY A 70 -9.93 3.88 -4.84
CA GLY A 70 -9.09 3.35 -5.90
C GLY A 70 -7.85 2.67 -5.36
N TYR A 71 -7.22 1.89 -6.22
CA TYR A 71 -6.00 1.15 -5.96
C TYR A 71 -4.93 1.54 -6.98
N ALA A 72 -3.66 1.31 -6.66
CA ALA A 72 -2.55 1.58 -7.58
C ALA A 72 -1.66 0.35 -7.79
N SER A 73 -1.06 -0.15 -6.72
CA SER A 73 -0.20 -1.32 -6.79
C SER A 73 -0.32 -2.17 -5.54
N ALA A 74 0.11 -3.42 -5.63
CA ALA A 74 0.26 -4.29 -4.49
C ALA A 74 1.57 -5.07 -4.57
N LEU A 75 2.11 -5.42 -3.42
CA LEU A 75 3.21 -6.36 -3.28
C LEU A 75 2.72 -7.50 -2.40
N GLN A 76 2.82 -8.71 -2.94
CA GLN A 76 2.58 -9.96 -2.24
C GLN A 76 3.94 -10.55 -1.84
N LEU A 77 4.05 -11.04 -0.62
CA LEU A 77 5.22 -11.77 -0.13
C LEU A 77 4.76 -13.10 0.48
N ALA A 78 5.16 -14.21 -0.15
CA ALA A 78 4.81 -15.53 0.35
C ALA A 78 5.37 -15.76 1.76
N GLY A 79 4.50 -16.24 2.66
CA GLY A 79 4.82 -16.53 4.05
C GLY A 79 4.34 -17.92 4.46
N PRO A 80 4.90 -18.48 5.55
CA PRO A 80 4.54 -19.82 6.01
C PRO A 80 3.08 -19.93 6.48
N THR A 81 2.49 -18.82 6.94
CA THR A 81 1.10 -18.74 7.43
C THR A 81 0.13 -18.17 6.38
N GLY A 82 0.60 -17.97 5.15
CA GLY A 82 -0.08 -17.25 4.10
C GLY A 82 0.67 -16.00 3.66
N ASP A 83 0.19 -15.38 2.58
CA ASP A 83 0.90 -14.28 1.95
C ASP A 83 0.71 -12.97 2.71
N LEU A 84 1.81 -12.28 2.99
CA LEU A 84 1.80 -10.91 3.47
C LEU A 84 1.56 -9.96 2.29
N TRP A 85 0.62 -9.04 2.45
CA TRP A 85 0.26 -8.08 1.41
C TRP A 85 0.58 -6.65 1.82
N PHE A 86 1.14 -5.90 0.88
CA PHE A 86 1.17 -4.44 0.90
C PHE A 86 0.31 -3.93 -0.25
N VAL A 87 -0.77 -3.20 0.02
CA VAL A 87 -1.67 -2.69 -1.02
C VAL A 87 -1.78 -1.18 -0.95
N GLU A 88 -1.48 -0.51 -2.05
CA GLU A 88 -1.70 0.93 -2.19
C GLU A 88 -3.17 1.21 -2.51
N TYR A 89 -3.77 2.07 -1.71
CA TYR A 89 -5.13 2.50 -1.90
C TYR A 89 -5.30 3.98 -1.60
N ARG A 90 -6.35 4.54 -2.16
CA ARG A 90 -6.75 5.94 -1.98
C ARG A 90 -8.06 6.00 -1.25
N THR A 91 -8.17 6.84 -0.24
CA THR A 91 -9.43 7.09 0.46
C THR A 91 -9.40 8.46 1.16
N THR A 92 -10.54 8.90 1.66
CA THR A 92 -10.66 10.12 2.49
C THR A 92 -10.87 9.72 3.94
N PRO A 93 -9.85 9.75 4.81
CA PRO A 93 -10.04 9.33 6.19
C PRO A 93 -11.12 10.16 6.90
N PRO A 94 -11.85 9.59 7.87
CA PRO A 94 -12.80 10.33 8.69
C PRO A 94 -12.19 11.61 9.27
N GLY A 95 -12.92 12.71 9.19
CA GLY A 95 -12.46 14.02 9.67
C GLY A 95 -11.45 14.74 8.77
N ARG A 96 -11.13 14.20 7.58
CA ARG A 96 -10.32 14.88 6.55
C ARG A 96 -11.19 15.38 5.41
N LYS A 97 -10.69 16.41 4.70
CA LYS A 97 -11.39 17.07 3.58
C LYS A 97 -10.91 16.62 2.19
N SER A 98 -9.80 15.88 2.13
CA SER A 98 -9.19 15.46 0.86
C SER A 98 -8.75 14.01 0.94
N ASP A 99 -8.81 13.34 -0.20
CA ASP A 99 -8.30 12.00 -0.37
C ASP A 99 -6.77 11.99 -0.32
N ARG A 100 -6.21 10.88 0.17
CA ARG A 100 -4.78 10.63 0.23
C ARG A 100 -4.48 9.19 -0.10
N TRP A 101 -3.24 8.94 -0.50
CA TRP A 101 -2.71 7.60 -0.72
C TRP A 101 -2.19 7.02 0.59
N PHE A 102 -2.49 5.74 0.79
CA PHE A 102 -2.08 4.92 1.91
C PHE A 102 -1.58 3.58 1.39
N THR A 103 -0.81 2.89 2.24
CA THR A 103 -0.45 1.50 2.03
C THR A 103 -1.05 0.68 3.15
N LEU A 104 -1.88 -0.31 2.80
CA LEU A 104 -2.36 -1.33 3.72
C LEU A 104 -1.29 -2.39 3.83
N LEU A 105 -0.84 -2.71 5.03
CA LEU A 105 -0.16 -3.97 5.31
C LEU A 105 -1.22 -4.94 5.85
N ALA A 106 -1.38 -6.10 5.22
CA ALA A 106 -2.36 -7.12 5.60
C ALA A 106 -1.67 -8.48 5.70
N LEU A 107 -1.76 -9.11 6.87
CA LEU A 107 -1.22 -10.44 7.13
C LEU A 107 -2.38 -11.38 7.50
N PRO A 108 -2.55 -12.51 6.79
CA PRO A 108 -3.53 -13.50 7.17
C PRO A 108 -3.05 -14.25 8.42
N CYS A 109 -3.99 -14.58 9.29
CA CYS A 109 -3.75 -15.39 10.47
C CYS A 109 -4.63 -16.64 10.42
N ALA A 110 -4.06 -17.78 10.80
CA ALA A 110 -4.78 -19.04 10.80
C ALA A 110 -5.88 -19.07 11.88
N ASP A 111 -5.63 -18.43 13.03
CA ASP A 111 -6.55 -18.33 14.16
C ASP A 111 -6.43 -16.96 14.87
N GLU A 112 -7.41 -16.67 15.72
CA GLU A 112 -7.45 -15.42 16.50
C GLU A 112 -6.28 -15.29 17.49
N THR A 113 -5.77 -16.41 18.01
CA THR A 113 -4.65 -16.43 18.97
C THR A 113 -3.35 -15.95 18.33
N SER A 114 -3.00 -16.50 17.17
CA SER A 114 -1.85 -16.08 16.37
C SER A 114 -1.99 -14.63 15.90
N ALA A 115 -3.22 -14.23 15.56
CA ALA A 115 -3.52 -12.86 15.18
C ALA A 115 -3.27 -11.88 16.33
N GLN A 116 -3.68 -12.25 17.54
CA GLN A 116 -3.49 -11.45 18.75
C GLN A 116 -2.02 -11.36 19.17
N GLU A 117 -1.26 -12.45 19.03
CA GLU A 117 0.19 -12.46 19.26
C GLU A 117 0.92 -11.54 18.27
N CYS A 118 0.59 -11.64 16.98
CA CYS A 118 1.15 -10.79 15.94
C CYS A 118 0.81 -9.32 16.17
N LEU A 119 -0.44 -9.03 16.53
CA LEU A 119 -0.93 -7.70 16.87
C LEU A 119 -0.18 -7.11 18.07
N THR A 120 0.03 -7.91 19.12
CA THR A 120 0.79 -7.51 20.32
C THR A 120 2.24 -7.18 19.97
N HIS A 121 2.91 -8.05 19.20
CA HIS A 121 4.29 -7.82 18.76
C HIS A 121 4.43 -6.54 17.93
N LEU A 122 3.48 -6.29 17.01
CA LEU A 122 3.45 -5.08 16.19
C LEU A 122 3.19 -3.81 17.01
N GLN A 123 2.29 -3.87 18.01
CA GLN A 123 2.00 -2.75 18.91
C GLN A 123 3.22 -2.37 19.76
N THR A 124 3.94 -3.35 20.31
CA THR A 124 5.15 -3.10 21.10
C THR A 124 6.26 -2.48 20.24
N SER A 125 6.38 -2.93 19.00
CA SER A 125 7.41 -2.45 18.07
C SER A 125 7.10 -1.09 17.47
N ARG A 126 5.80 -0.73 17.33
CA ARG A 126 5.35 0.45 16.57
C ARG A 126 4.16 1.16 17.26
N PRO A 127 4.36 1.81 18.43
CA PRO A 127 3.27 2.41 19.20
C PRO A 127 2.53 3.55 18.47
N ALA A 128 3.15 4.17 17.46
CA ALA A 128 2.55 5.25 16.68
C ALA A 128 1.54 4.77 15.62
N GLN A 129 1.54 3.48 15.28
CA GLN A 129 0.63 2.90 14.28
C GLN A 129 -0.14 1.76 14.94
N LEU A 130 -1.45 1.92 15.14
CA LEU A 130 -2.26 0.89 15.78
C LEU A 130 -2.65 -0.20 14.76
N PRO A 131 -2.06 -1.40 14.81
CA PRO A 131 -2.59 -2.55 14.07
C PRO A 131 -4.01 -2.85 14.54
N ARG A 132 -4.83 -3.34 13.63
CA ARG A 132 -6.22 -3.73 13.86
C ARG A 132 -6.45 -5.14 13.34
N LEU A 133 -7.23 -5.90 14.09
CA LEU A 133 -7.76 -7.18 13.64
C LEU A 133 -9.04 -6.93 12.86
N VAL A 134 -9.12 -7.45 11.62
CA VAL A 134 -10.33 -7.43 10.79
C VAL A 134 -10.58 -8.85 10.32
N GLY A 135 -11.55 -9.53 10.92
CA GLY A 135 -11.71 -10.98 10.76
C GLY A 135 -10.44 -11.71 11.19
N ASN A 136 -9.93 -12.58 10.33
CA ASN A 136 -8.70 -13.35 10.49
C ASN A 136 -7.46 -12.65 9.90
N TRP A 137 -7.47 -11.32 9.79
CA TRP A 137 -6.36 -10.53 9.24
C TRP A 137 -5.85 -9.49 10.21
N VAL A 138 -4.53 -9.46 10.40
CA VAL A 138 -3.86 -8.35 11.06
C VAL A 138 -3.55 -7.29 10.03
N CYS A 139 -4.14 -6.11 10.21
CA CYS A 139 -4.08 -5.01 9.28
C CYS A 139 -3.40 -3.79 9.91
N LEU A 140 -2.54 -3.13 9.13
CA LEU A 140 -1.87 -1.90 9.54
C LEU A 140 -1.98 -0.86 8.42
N ARG A 141 -2.40 0.35 8.78
CA ARG A 141 -2.44 1.48 7.85
C ARG A 141 -1.12 2.25 7.90
N LEU A 142 -0.49 2.37 6.75
CA LEU A 142 0.71 3.17 6.54
C LEU A 142 0.38 4.40 5.68
N GLU A 143 0.95 5.55 6.05
CA GLU A 143 0.76 6.80 5.31
C GLU A 143 1.59 6.80 4.02
N GLY A 144 0.98 7.21 2.90
CA GLY A 144 1.66 7.39 1.63
C GLY A 144 1.74 6.14 0.75
N LEU A 145 2.45 6.33 -0.36
CA LEU A 145 2.71 5.28 -1.36
C LEU A 145 3.80 4.32 -0.87
N MET A 146 3.68 3.08 -1.31
CA MET A 146 4.67 2.03 -1.16
C MET A 146 5.99 2.44 -1.80
N SER A 147 7.06 2.22 -1.06
CA SER A 147 8.44 2.44 -1.47
C SER A 147 9.33 1.37 -0.87
N VAL A 148 10.52 1.17 -1.44
CA VAL A 148 11.50 0.21 -0.91
C VAL A 148 11.81 0.49 0.56
N ARG A 149 11.99 1.75 0.94
CA ARG A 149 12.23 2.17 2.33
C ARG A 149 11.07 1.82 3.26
N LEU A 150 9.83 1.99 2.79
CA LEU A 150 8.64 1.56 3.53
C LEU A 150 8.64 0.05 3.74
N LEU A 151 8.95 -0.73 2.69
CA LEU A 151 8.99 -2.19 2.80
C LEU A 151 10.08 -2.68 3.77
N GLU A 152 11.30 -2.16 3.63
CA GLU A 152 12.46 -2.49 4.48
C GLU A 152 12.18 -2.19 5.96
N SER A 153 11.67 -0.98 6.26
CA SER A 153 11.31 -0.62 7.64
C SER A 153 10.22 -1.50 8.27
N HIS A 154 9.31 -2.06 7.45
CA HIS A 154 8.20 -2.88 7.95
C HIS A 154 8.53 -4.36 8.04
N LEU A 155 9.44 -4.84 7.17
CA LEU A 155 9.95 -6.21 7.15
C LEU A 155 11.16 -6.43 8.06
N GLY A 156 11.78 -5.36 8.58
CA GLY A 156 12.92 -5.44 9.51
C GLY A 156 14.23 -5.82 8.83
N ILE A 157 14.43 -5.35 7.59
CA ILE A 157 15.58 -5.69 6.72
C ILE A 157 16.24 -4.42 6.22
#